data_AF-A0A851ME71-F1
#
_entry.id   AF-A0A851ME71-F1
#
_cell.length_a   1.000
_cell.length_b   1.000
_cell.length_c   1.000
_cell.angle_alpha   90.00
_cell.angle_beta   90.00
_cell.angle_gamma   90.00
#
_symmetry.space_group_name_H-M   'P 1'
#
loop_
_entity.id
_entity.type
_entity.pdbx_description
1 polymer ?
#
loop_
_entity_poly.entity_id
_entity_poly.type
_entity_poly.pdbx_seq_one_letter_code
_entity_poly.pdbx_strand_id
1 'polypeptide(L)'
;GLLRELCPGRDPPLLGLDVGCNSGELSIAMYRHLLALPDLPSLSPRGDSGLDLHLLCCDIDPELIRRARSNCPFPNSMTFLPLDIMDRESRDPLLDSHLERFGRSRFDLALCMSVTMWIHLRHGDRGLREFLEFLSSRCSFLLLEPQPWKCYRAAARRLRRLGRSDWEHFRGLGIRGDVPAGICGILTRDCGMELLCSFGNTEWDRSLLLFRSTRESGDSGESRDGRE
;
A
#
# COMPACT_ATOMS: atom_id res chain seq x y z
N GLY A 1 11.24 -15.33 -6.01
CA GLY A 1 11.13 -14.19 -5.09
C GLY A 1 9.91 -13.42 -5.51
N LEU A 2 9.02 -13.10 -4.57
CA LEU A 2 7.62 -12.72 -4.85
C LEU A 2 7.47 -11.69 -6.00
N LEU A 3 8.25 -10.60 -6.00
CA LEU A 3 8.18 -9.59 -7.07
C LEU A 3 8.46 -10.12 -8.47
N ARG A 4 9.41 -11.06 -8.62
CA ARG A 4 9.74 -11.67 -9.92
C ARG A 4 8.61 -12.56 -10.45
N GLU A 5 7.88 -13.20 -9.53
CA GLU A 5 6.72 -14.04 -9.86
C GLU A 5 5.49 -13.20 -10.20
N LEU A 6 5.30 -12.05 -9.52
CA LEU A 6 4.19 -11.15 -9.78
C LEU A 6 4.39 -10.31 -11.05
N CYS A 7 5.62 -9.92 -11.37
CA CYS A 7 5.94 -9.02 -12.48
C CYS A 7 6.90 -9.65 -13.50
N PRO A 8 6.56 -10.80 -14.14
CA PRO A 8 7.43 -11.41 -15.13
C PRO A 8 7.55 -10.51 -16.38
N GLY A 9 8.78 -10.20 -16.79
CA GLY A 9 9.04 -9.42 -18.01
C GLY A 9 8.73 -7.93 -17.91
N ARG A 10 8.45 -7.40 -16.71
CA ARG A 10 8.35 -5.95 -16.47
C ARG A 10 9.74 -5.30 -16.52
N ASP A 11 9.86 -4.22 -17.29
CA ASP A 11 11.08 -3.44 -17.34
C ASP A 11 11.34 -2.73 -16.00
N PRO A 12 12.51 -2.95 -15.37
CA PRO A 12 12.89 -2.25 -14.16
C PRO A 12 13.04 -0.72 -14.39
N PRO A 13 12.88 0.10 -13.35
CA PRO A 13 12.55 -0.32 -11.98
C PRO A 13 11.06 -0.68 -11.81
N LEU A 14 10.80 -1.63 -10.90
CA LEU A 14 9.48 -1.85 -10.34
C LEU A 14 9.13 -0.70 -9.40
N LEU A 15 7.87 -0.27 -9.39
CA LEU A 15 7.40 0.81 -8.54
C LEU A 15 6.47 0.30 -7.45
N GLY A 16 6.82 0.61 -6.21
CA GLY A 16 6.04 0.31 -5.02
C GLY A 16 5.43 1.56 -4.38
N LEU A 17 4.24 1.42 -3.79
CA LEU A 17 3.64 2.38 -2.88
C LEU A 17 3.39 1.72 -1.53
N ASP A 18 3.81 2.32 -0.42
CA ASP A 18 3.47 1.90 0.94
C ASP A 18 2.68 2.99 1.65
N VAL A 19 1.42 2.71 1.94
CA VAL A 19 0.51 3.66 2.61
C VAL A 19 0.50 3.40 4.10
N GLY A 20 0.71 4.45 4.89
CA GLY A 20 0.76 4.44 6.35
C GLY A 20 2.02 3.76 6.88
N CYS A 21 3.17 4.15 6.33
CA CYS A 21 4.47 3.52 6.61
C CYS A 21 4.98 3.70 8.05
N ASN A 22 4.32 4.55 8.86
CA ASN A 22 4.77 4.92 10.20
C ASN A 22 6.23 5.40 10.18
N SER A 23 7.08 4.86 11.06
CA SER A 23 8.52 5.17 11.14
C SER A 23 9.37 4.33 10.17
N GLY A 24 8.75 3.60 9.24
CA GLY A 24 9.39 2.95 8.08
C GLY A 24 10.00 1.58 8.32
N GLU A 25 9.94 1.03 9.55
CA GLU A 25 10.56 -0.25 9.88
C GLU A 25 10.00 -1.42 9.06
N LEU A 26 8.66 -1.49 8.94
CA LEU A 26 8.01 -2.50 8.11
C LEU A 26 8.32 -2.29 6.63
N SER A 27 8.32 -1.03 6.15
CA SER A 27 8.65 -0.71 4.76
C SER A 27 10.07 -1.19 4.40
N ILE A 28 11.04 -0.97 5.29
CA ILE A 28 12.43 -1.41 5.11
C ILE A 28 12.52 -2.95 5.13
N ALA A 29 11.82 -3.60 6.05
CA ALA A 29 11.77 -5.06 6.12
C ALA A 29 11.14 -5.66 4.85
N MET A 30 10.03 -5.09 4.37
CA MET A 30 9.37 -5.49 3.13
C MET A 30 10.28 -5.27 1.93
N TYR A 31 10.95 -4.12 1.83
CA TYR A 31 11.91 -3.83 0.76
C TYR A 31 13.02 -4.88 0.70
N ARG A 32 13.63 -5.21 1.84
CA ARG A 32 14.65 -6.27 1.94
C ARG A 32 14.10 -7.64 1.54
N HIS A 33 12.93 -8.00 2.06
CA HIS A 33 12.30 -9.29 1.79
C HIS A 33 11.97 -9.47 0.30
N LEU A 34 11.37 -8.44 -0.31
CA LEU A 34 10.98 -8.48 -1.73
C LEU A 34 12.17 -8.58 -2.68
N LEU A 35 13.31 -7.97 -2.32
CA LEU A 35 14.56 -8.03 -3.08
C LEU A 35 15.48 -9.19 -2.67
N ALA A 36 15.07 -10.02 -1.71
CA ALA A 36 15.88 -11.08 -1.10
C ALA A 36 17.25 -10.60 -0.60
N LEU A 37 17.29 -9.40 0.00
CA LEU A 37 18.51 -8.83 0.57
C LEU A 37 18.84 -9.47 1.93
N PRO A 38 20.12 -9.73 2.24
CA PRO A 38 20.52 -10.23 3.55
C PRO A 38 20.31 -9.19 4.64
N ASP A 39 20.14 -9.65 5.89
CA ASP A 39 19.90 -8.77 7.04
C ASP A 39 21.12 -7.93 7.46
N LEU A 40 22.33 -8.31 7.02
CA LEU A 40 23.59 -7.66 7.36
C LEU A 40 23.93 -6.48 6.44
N PRO A 41 24.65 -5.46 6.94
CA PRO A 41 25.14 -4.36 6.14
C PRO A 41 26.37 -4.82 5.33
N SER A 42 26.16 -5.57 4.24
CA SER A 42 27.22 -5.83 3.27
C SER A 42 27.18 -4.79 2.15
N LEU A 43 28.37 -4.31 1.81
CA LEU A 43 28.65 -3.31 0.79
C LEU A 43 28.34 -3.84 -0.61
N SER A 44 27.09 -3.69 -1.03
CA SER A 44 26.64 -3.32 -2.39
C SER A 44 25.14 -3.61 -2.53
N PRO A 45 24.31 -2.63 -2.93
CA PRO A 45 22.86 -2.82 -3.06
C PRO A 45 22.47 -3.57 -4.35
N ARG A 46 23.44 -4.08 -5.11
CA ARG A 46 23.17 -4.98 -6.24
C ARG A 46 23.05 -6.39 -5.70
N GLY A 47 21.88 -6.68 -5.13
CA GLY A 47 21.49 -8.06 -4.93
C GLY A 47 21.59 -8.79 -6.28
N ASP A 48 22.07 -10.03 -6.25
CA ASP A 48 22.20 -10.94 -7.39
C ASP A 48 20.82 -11.28 -8.03
N SER A 49 19.74 -10.66 -7.54
CA SER A 49 18.36 -10.84 -7.97
C SER A 49 18.02 -10.11 -9.28
N GLY A 50 18.81 -9.13 -9.70
CA GLY A 50 18.57 -8.33 -10.91
C GLY A 50 17.29 -7.49 -10.86
N LEU A 51 16.64 -7.41 -9.68
CA LEU A 51 15.43 -6.64 -9.45
C LEU A 51 15.81 -5.25 -8.92
N ASP A 52 15.27 -4.23 -9.57
CA ASP A 52 15.34 -2.84 -9.11
C ASP A 52 13.93 -2.42 -8.66
N LEU A 53 13.80 -1.96 -7.43
CA LEU A 53 12.53 -1.55 -6.81
C LEU A 53 12.68 -0.14 -6.27
N HIS A 54 11.81 0.77 -6.70
CA HIS A 54 11.64 2.07 -6.09
C HIS A 54 10.36 2.07 -5.25
N LEU A 55 10.50 2.24 -3.94
CA LEU A 55 9.38 2.22 -2.99
C LEU A 55 9.08 3.63 -2.46
N LEU A 56 7.89 4.14 -2.78
CA LEU A 56 7.34 5.36 -2.23
C LEU A 56 6.56 5.05 -0.95
N CYS A 57 7.01 5.53 0.19
CA CYS A 57 6.38 5.33 1.49
C CYS A 57 5.74 6.63 1.96
N CYS A 58 4.50 6.58 2.41
CA CYS A 58 3.82 7.75 2.93
C CYS A 58 3.12 7.51 4.26
N ASP A 59 3.03 8.57 5.06
CA ASP A 59 2.31 8.60 6.33
C ASP A 59 1.78 10.03 6.56
N ILE A 60 0.68 10.16 7.30
CA ILE A 60 0.08 11.46 7.58
C ILE A 60 0.91 12.26 8.59
N ASP A 61 1.72 11.60 9.43
CA ASP A 61 2.52 12.25 10.47
C ASP A 61 3.94 12.61 9.96
N PRO A 62 4.26 13.91 9.80
CA PRO A 62 5.57 14.34 9.33
C PRO A 62 6.72 13.98 10.28
N GLU A 63 6.47 13.81 11.57
CA GLU A 63 7.50 13.40 12.54
C GLU A 63 7.84 11.92 12.40
N LEU A 64 6.86 11.06 12.11
CA LEU A 64 7.11 9.66 11.76
C LEU A 64 7.92 9.56 10.46
N ILE A 65 7.56 10.35 9.46
CA ILE A 65 8.32 10.42 8.19
C ILE A 65 9.75 10.90 8.41
N ARG A 66 9.96 11.89 9.28
CA ARG A 66 11.31 12.35 9.65
C ARG A 66 12.14 11.19 10.22
N ARG A 67 11.57 10.39 11.13
CA ARG A 67 12.23 9.21 11.71
C ARG A 67 12.51 8.14 10.65
N ALA A 68 11.54 7.87 9.77
CA ALA A 68 11.69 6.92 8.69
C ALA A 68 12.84 7.28 7.74
N ARG A 69 12.97 8.56 7.38
CA ARG A 69 14.10 9.06 6.57
C ARG A 69 15.43 8.88 7.29
N SER A 70 15.51 9.21 8.58
CA SER A 70 16.74 9.09 9.37
C SER A 70 17.20 7.63 9.53
N ASN A 71 16.26 6.68 9.54
CA ASN A 71 16.56 5.27 9.75
C ASN A 71 16.67 4.46 8.44
N CYS A 72 16.41 5.08 7.28
CA CYS A 72 16.39 4.37 6.00
C CYS A 72 17.81 4.04 5.50
N PRO A 73 18.17 2.76 5.30
CA PRO A 73 19.46 2.38 4.75
C PRO A 73 19.51 2.44 3.21
N PHE A 74 18.40 2.77 2.53
CA PHE A 74 18.25 2.72 1.07
C PHE A 74 17.76 4.06 0.47
N PRO A 75 18.45 5.19 0.70
CA PRO A 75 17.93 6.53 0.35
C PRO A 75 17.73 6.77 -1.15
N ASN A 76 18.36 5.98 -2.02
CA ASN A 76 18.22 6.09 -3.47
C ASN A 76 17.02 5.32 -4.03
N SER A 77 16.52 4.33 -3.27
CA SER A 77 15.48 3.40 -3.72
C SER A 77 14.19 3.54 -2.91
N MET A 78 14.26 4.04 -1.68
CA MET A 78 13.11 4.29 -0.82
C MET A 78 12.93 5.80 -0.61
N THR A 79 11.73 6.30 -0.89
CA THR A 79 11.36 7.70 -0.67
C THR A 79 10.26 7.78 0.37
N PHE A 80 10.46 8.55 1.44
CA PHE A 80 9.45 8.76 2.49
C PHE A 80 8.88 10.18 2.42
N LEU A 81 7.56 10.35 2.42
CA LEU A 81 6.91 11.67 2.31
C LEU A 81 5.70 11.79 3.27
N PRO A 82 5.49 12.96 3.91
CA PRO A 82 4.25 13.21 4.61
C PRO A 82 3.12 13.38 3.60
N LEU A 83 2.04 12.63 3.76
CA LEU A 83 0.86 12.68 2.90
C LEU A 83 -0.38 12.14 3.63
N ASP A 84 -1.48 12.91 3.59
CA ASP A 84 -2.81 12.36 3.86
C ASP A 84 -3.32 11.67 2.59
N ILE A 85 -3.35 10.34 2.58
CA ILE A 85 -3.77 9.56 1.40
C ILE A 85 -5.25 9.76 1.03
N MET A 86 -6.05 10.39 1.91
CA MET A 86 -7.45 10.72 1.66
C MET A 86 -7.64 12.13 1.09
N ASP A 87 -6.61 12.98 1.13
CA ASP A 87 -6.64 14.31 0.55
C ASP A 87 -6.24 14.27 -0.94
N ARG A 88 -7.24 14.29 -1.82
CA ARG A 88 -7.04 14.15 -3.27
C ARG A 88 -6.20 15.27 -3.86
N GLU A 89 -6.35 16.49 -3.35
CA GLU A 89 -5.68 17.68 -3.89
C GLU A 89 -4.17 17.62 -3.69
N SER A 90 -3.71 17.09 -2.55
CA SER A 90 -2.27 16.90 -2.30
C SER A 90 -1.76 15.56 -2.82
N ARG A 91 -2.58 14.50 -2.76
CA ARG A 91 -2.20 13.13 -3.14
C ARG A 91 -1.98 12.98 -4.65
N ASP A 92 -2.93 13.39 -5.47
CA ASP A 92 -2.92 13.03 -6.89
C ASP A 92 -1.70 13.66 -7.61
N PRO A 93 -1.42 14.97 -7.47
CA PRO A 93 -0.24 15.59 -8.09
C PRO A 93 1.09 14.97 -7.61
N LEU A 94 1.18 14.60 -6.32
CA LEU A 94 2.40 14.01 -5.76
C LEU A 94 2.66 12.62 -6.34
N LEU A 95 1.64 11.76 -6.39
CA LEU A 95 1.77 10.40 -6.90
C LEU A 95 1.95 10.38 -8.41
N ASP A 96 1.27 11.25 -9.14
CA ASP A 96 1.43 11.38 -10.59
C ASP A 96 2.85 11.86 -10.92
N SER A 97 3.34 12.92 -10.27
CA SER A 97 4.72 13.37 -10.44
C SER A 97 5.75 12.28 -10.12
N HIS A 98 5.50 11.45 -9.10
CA HIS A 98 6.38 10.32 -8.79
C HIS A 98 6.40 9.28 -9.91
N LEU A 99 5.24 8.87 -10.43
CA LEU A 99 5.14 7.85 -11.49
C LEU A 99 5.64 8.36 -12.85
N GLU A 100 5.37 9.62 -13.18
CA GLU A 100 5.81 10.28 -14.42
C GLU A 100 7.33 10.28 -14.56
N ARG A 101 8.07 10.42 -13.45
CA ARG A 101 9.55 10.32 -13.43
C ARG A 101 10.08 8.99 -13.93
N PHE A 102 9.25 7.94 -13.92
CA PHE A 102 9.58 6.61 -14.40
C PHE A 102 8.79 6.24 -15.66
N GLY A 103 8.04 7.18 -16.26
CA GLY A 103 7.17 6.91 -17.41
C GLY A 103 6.11 5.85 -17.10
N ARG A 104 5.53 5.88 -15.90
CA ARG A 104 4.47 4.95 -15.47
C ARG A 104 3.19 5.71 -15.16
N SER A 105 2.06 5.01 -15.24
CA SER A 105 0.73 5.52 -14.85
C SER A 105 0.15 4.82 -13.63
N ARG A 106 0.78 3.73 -13.17
CA ARG A 106 0.40 2.95 -12.00
C ARG A 106 1.63 2.36 -11.31
N PHE A 107 1.50 2.06 -10.03
CA PHE A 107 2.46 1.25 -9.29
C PHE A 107 2.35 -0.23 -9.70
N ASP A 108 3.45 -0.96 -9.58
CA ASP A 108 3.44 -2.41 -9.73
C ASP A 108 2.86 -3.05 -8.47
N LEU A 109 3.23 -2.57 -7.28
CA LEU A 109 2.78 -3.08 -6.00
C LEU A 109 2.37 -1.95 -5.05
N ALA A 110 1.18 -2.04 -4.46
CA ALA A 110 0.80 -1.25 -3.29
C ALA A 110 0.81 -2.12 -2.03
N LEU A 111 1.37 -1.58 -0.95
CA LEU A 111 1.34 -2.13 0.40
C LEU A 111 0.34 -1.29 1.21
N CYS A 112 -0.61 -1.97 1.84
CA CYS A 112 -1.59 -1.36 2.74
C CYS A 112 -1.67 -2.20 4.03
N MET A 113 -0.68 -1.99 4.89
CA MET A 113 -0.45 -2.82 6.07
C MET A 113 -1.00 -2.15 7.31
N SER A 114 -2.06 -2.70 7.92
CA SER A 114 -2.61 -2.14 9.16
C SER A 114 -3.06 -0.67 9.08
N VAL A 115 -3.62 -0.25 7.94
CA VAL A 115 -4.14 1.12 7.74
C VAL A 115 -5.65 1.20 7.63
N THR A 116 -6.31 0.18 7.08
CA THR A 116 -7.75 0.25 6.71
C THR A 116 -8.65 0.59 7.89
N MET A 117 -8.34 0.12 9.11
CA MET A 117 -9.08 0.50 10.31
C MET A 117 -9.06 1.99 10.58
N TRP A 118 -7.92 2.65 10.43
CA TRP A 118 -7.79 4.08 10.72
C TRP A 118 -8.53 4.93 9.70
N ILE A 119 -8.44 4.57 8.42
CA ILE A 119 -9.22 5.18 7.35
C ILE A 119 -10.72 5.03 7.63
N HIS A 120 -11.14 3.82 7.96
CA HIS A 120 -12.54 3.50 8.20
C HIS A 120 -13.11 4.21 9.44
N LEU A 121 -12.33 4.28 10.53
CA LEU A 121 -12.74 5.00 11.75
C LEU A 121 -12.83 6.52 11.52
N ARG A 122 -11.97 7.10 10.66
CA ARG A 122 -11.91 8.56 10.42
C ARG A 122 -12.87 9.03 9.33
N HIS A 123 -13.12 8.21 8.31
CA HIS A 123 -13.88 8.61 7.12
C HIS A 123 -15.14 7.75 6.85
N GLY A 124 -15.46 6.81 7.75
CA GLY A 124 -16.62 5.94 7.65
C GLY A 124 -16.58 4.96 6.47
N ASP A 125 -17.68 4.24 6.26
CA ASP A 125 -17.80 3.24 5.18
C ASP A 125 -17.52 3.85 3.80
N ARG A 126 -17.94 5.10 3.58
CA ARG A 126 -17.72 5.81 2.31
C ARG A 126 -16.24 6.04 2.08
N GLY A 127 -15.52 6.58 3.06
CA GLY A 127 -14.08 6.81 2.94
C GLY A 127 -13.29 5.51 2.77
N LEU A 128 -13.69 4.42 3.43
CA LEU A 128 -13.07 3.12 3.22
C LEU A 128 -13.24 2.64 1.76
N ARG A 129 -14.45 2.78 1.17
CA ARG A 129 -14.67 2.42 -0.23
C ARG A 129 -13.84 3.28 -1.18
N GLU A 130 -13.87 4.61 -1.00
CA GLU A 130 -13.09 5.55 -1.82
C GLU A 130 -11.58 5.24 -1.74
N PHE A 131 -11.08 4.88 -0.56
CA PHE A 131 -9.69 4.49 -0.36
C PHE A 131 -9.32 3.20 -1.10
N LEU A 132 -10.16 2.17 -1.02
CA LEU A 132 -9.93 0.88 -1.69
C LEU A 132 -10.01 1.02 -3.21
N GLU A 133 -10.97 1.80 -3.72
CA GLU A 133 -11.10 2.11 -5.15
C GLU A 133 -9.89 2.90 -5.66
N PHE A 134 -9.42 3.88 -4.88
CA PHE A 134 -8.21 4.61 -5.20
C PHE A 134 -7.00 3.65 -5.29
N LEU A 135 -6.75 2.84 -4.26
CA LEU A 135 -5.63 1.91 -4.27
C LEU A 135 -5.70 0.93 -5.44
N SER A 136 -6.87 0.32 -5.70
CA SER A 136 -7.03 -0.64 -6.80
C SER A 136 -6.80 0.01 -8.17
N SER A 137 -7.16 1.28 -8.35
CA SER A 137 -6.95 2.00 -9.59
C SER A 137 -5.48 2.39 -9.83
N ARG A 138 -4.67 2.41 -8.77
CA ARG A 138 -3.29 2.93 -8.78
C ARG A 138 -2.22 1.85 -8.72
N CYS A 139 -2.57 0.57 -8.62
CA CYS A 139 -1.60 -0.51 -8.57
C CYS A 139 -1.99 -1.72 -9.42
N SER A 140 -0.99 -2.49 -9.85
CA SER A 140 -1.21 -3.79 -10.51
C SER A 140 -1.47 -4.88 -9.47
N PHE A 141 -0.79 -4.83 -8.34
CA PHE A 141 -0.97 -5.71 -7.18
C PHE A 141 -1.19 -4.91 -5.90
N LEU A 142 -2.08 -5.39 -5.04
CA LEU A 142 -2.32 -4.81 -3.71
C LEU A 142 -2.09 -5.89 -2.65
N LEU A 143 -1.10 -5.68 -1.80
CA LEU A 143 -0.86 -6.47 -0.59
C LEU A 143 -1.49 -5.76 0.60
N LEU A 144 -2.52 -6.38 1.18
CA LEU A 144 -3.40 -5.78 2.16
C LEU A 144 -3.40 -6.58 3.48
N GLU A 145 -3.21 -5.91 4.60
CA GLU A 145 -3.44 -6.46 5.94
C GLU A 145 -4.61 -5.69 6.61
N PRO A 146 -5.87 -6.14 6.45
CA PRO A 146 -7.00 -5.50 7.11
C PRO A 146 -7.07 -5.88 8.59
N GLN A 147 -7.28 -4.91 9.47
CA GLN A 147 -7.46 -5.23 10.89
C GLN A 147 -8.88 -5.72 11.19
N PRO A 148 -9.02 -6.75 12.04
CA PRO A 148 -10.33 -7.29 12.42
C PRO A 148 -11.09 -6.34 13.35
N TRP A 149 -12.41 -6.53 13.45
CA TRP A 149 -13.30 -5.69 14.25
C TRP A 149 -12.92 -5.59 15.75
N LYS A 150 -12.22 -6.59 16.30
CA LYS A 150 -11.65 -6.52 17.65
C LYS A 150 -10.69 -5.33 17.83
N CYS A 151 -9.92 -4.98 16.80
CA CYS A 151 -9.02 -3.82 16.82
C CYS A 151 -9.80 -2.50 16.83
N TYR A 152 -10.91 -2.41 16.10
CA TYR A 152 -11.79 -1.23 16.11
C TYR A 152 -12.33 -0.95 17.51
N ARG A 153 -12.85 -1.99 18.19
CA ARG A 153 -13.36 -1.86 19.57
C ARG A 153 -12.26 -1.43 20.55
N ALA A 154 -11.04 -1.96 20.39
CA ALA A 154 -9.90 -1.58 21.21
C ALA A 154 -9.49 -0.12 20.99
N ALA A 155 -9.40 0.32 19.73
CA ALA A 155 -9.10 1.69 19.35
C ALA A 155 -10.16 2.67 19.89
N ALA A 156 -11.44 2.41 19.63
CA ALA A 156 -12.54 3.25 20.11
C ALA A 156 -12.55 3.38 21.65
N ARG A 157 -12.26 2.29 22.38
CA ARG A 157 -12.13 2.32 23.84
C ARG A 157 -10.93 3.16 24.30
N ARG A 158 -9.78 3.04 23.63
CA ARG A 158 -8.58 3.85 23.93
C ARG A 158 -8.86 5.34 23.72
N LEU A 159 -9.48 5.68 22.59
CA LEU A 159 -9.77 7.06 22.21
C LEU A 159 -10.75 7.73 23.18
N ARG A 160 -11.81 7.01 23.58
CA ARG A 160 -12.74 7.47 24.62
C ARG A 160 -12.05 7.77 25.95
N ARG A 161 -11.09 6.93 26.38
CA ARG A 161 -10.33 7.17 27.62
C ARG A 161 -9.43 8.40 27.55
N LEU A 162 -8.98 8.77 26.35
CA LEU A 162 -8.18 9.97 26.10
C LEU A 162 -9.05 11.24 25.93
N GLY A 163 -10.35 11.18 26.21
CA GLY A 163 -11.26 12.33 26.05
C GLY A 163 -11.54 12.69 24.59
N ARG A 164 -11.14 11.83 23.64
CA ARG A 164 -11.39 12.02 22.21
C ARG A 164 -12.76 11.44 21.87
N SER A 165 -13.78 12.29 21.93
CA SER A 165 -15.18 11.94 21.61
C SER A 165 -15.56 12.17 20.15
N ASP A 166 -14.63 12.67 19.34
CA ASP A 166 -14.72 13.02 17.91
C ASP A 166 -14.93 11.81 16.96
N TRP A 167 -15.17 10.61 17.48
CA TRP A 167 -15.31 9.38 16.68
C TRP A 167 -16.77 9.09 16.35
N GLU A 168 -17.45 10.07 15.75
CA GLU A 168 -18.87 10.00 15.37
C GLU A 168 -19.15 8.79 14.46
N HIS A 169 -18.19 8.39 13.63
CA HIS A 169 -18.35 7.30 12.68
C HIS A 169 -18.41 5.91 13.33
N PHE A 170 -17.78 5.65 14.49
CA PHE A 170 -17.71 4.28 15.02
C PHE A 170 -19.09 3.66 15.24
N ARG A 171 -20.07 4.45 15.68
CA ARG A 171 -21.46 3.99 15.86
C ARG A 171 -22.22 3.84 14.54
N GLY A 172 -21.84 4.60 13.52
CA GLY A 172 -22.45 4.62 12.20
C GLY A 172 -21.82 3.66 11.19
N LEU A 173 -20.76 2.92 11.54
CA LEU A 173 -20.13 1.98 10.62
C LEU A 173 -21.08 0.82 10.27
N GLY A 174 -21.36 0.67 8.98
CA GLY A 174 -22.15 -0.44 8.44
C GLY A 174 -21.27 -1.66 8.16
N ILE A 175 -20.03 -1.44 7.73
CA ILE A 175 -19.03 -2.51 7.53
C ILE A 175 -18.47 -2.91 8.91
N ARG A 176 -19.03 -3.95 9.53
CA ARG A 176 -18.67 -4.39 10.89
C ARG A 176 -18.73 -5.90 11.04
N GLY A 177 -18.12 -6.43 12.11
CA GLY A 177 -18.02 -7.86 12.32
C GLY A 177 -16.85 -8.44 11.54
N ASP A 178 -17.11 -9.02 10.37
CA ASP A 178 -16.06 -9.54 9.48
C ASP A 178 -15.62 -8.45 8.49
N VAL A 179 -14.83 -7.50 9.01
CA VAL A 179 -14.27 -6.40 8.22
C VAL A 179 -13.33 -6.90 7.11
N PRO A 180 -12.42 -7.88 7.34
CA PRO A 180 -11.62 -8.46 6.26
C PRO A 180 -12.46 -9.00 5.10
N ALA A 181 -13.52 -9.77 5.38
CA ALA A 181 -14.42 -10.26 4.33
C ALA A 181 -15.17 -9.11 3.63
N GLY A 182 -15.60 -8.09 4.38
CA GLY A 182 -16.22 -6.88 3.82
C GLY A 182 -15.30 -6.15 2.83
N ILE A 183 -14.03 -5.95 3.20
CA ILE A 183 -13.03 -5.32 2.33
C ILE A 183 -12.73 -6.18 1.11
N CYS A 184 -12.56 -7.49 1.28
CA CYS A 184 -12.37 -8.43 0.17
C CYS A 184 -13.54 -8.35 -0.81
N GLY A 185 -14.78 -8.31 -0.30
CA GLY A 185 -15.99 -8.17 -1.10
C GLY A 185 -16.07 -6.85 -1.87
N ILE A 186 -15.58 -5.73 -1.32
CA ILE A 186 -15.50 -4.45 -2.02
C ILE A 186 -14.45 -4.53 -3.15
N LEU A 187 -13.25 -5.02 -2.82
CA LEU A 187 -12.16 -5.11 -3.80
C LEU A 187 -12.53 -6.00 -5.00
N THR A 188 -13.18 -7.12 -4.73
CA THR A 188 -13.54 -8.11 -5.76
C THR A 188 -14.75 -7.73 -6.60
N ARG A 189 -15.79 -7.14 -6.00
CA ARG A 189 -17.03 -6.82 -6.71
C ARG A 189 -17.04 -5.43 -7.32
N ASP A 190 -16.44 -4.45 -6.64
CA ASP A 190 -16.59 -3.04 -6.97
C ASP A 190 -15.29 -2.45 -7.56
N CYS A 191 -14.13 -2.99 -7.18
CA CYS A 191 -12.84 -2.38 -7.53
C CYS A 191 -12.09 -3.06 -8.68
N GLY A 192 -12.59 -4.17 -9.22
CA GLY A 192 -11.94 -4.91 -10.33
C GLY A 192 -10.62 -5.55 -9.92
N MET A 193 -10.61 -6.19 -8.75
CA MET A 193 -9.46 -6.91 -8.22
C MET A 193 -9.80 -8.37 -8.01
N GLU A 194 -8.84 -9.26 -8.22
CA GLU A 194 -8.95 -10.69 -7.93
C GLU A 194 -8.07 -11.03 -6.73
N LEU A 195 -8.60 -11.76 -5.75
CA LEU A 195 -7.80 -12.29 -4.65
C LEU A 195 -6.97 -13.48 -5.15
N LEU A 196 -5.65 -13.32 -5.18
CA LEU A 196 -4.73 -14.37 -5.61
C LEU A 196 -4.30 -15.30 -4.47
N CYS A 197 -3.99 -14.71 -3.32
CA CYS A 197 -3.41 -15.46 -2.20
C CYS A 197 -3.83 -14.87 -0.86
N SER A 198 -3.98 -15.74 0.13
CA SER A 198 -4.03 -15.41 1.54
C SER A 198 -2.87 -16.11 2.23
N PHE A 199 -1.97 -15.36 2.85
CA PHE A 199 -0.76 -15.91 3.50
C PHE A 199 -1.03 -16.37 4.95
N GLY A 200 -2.27 -16.79 5.23
CA GLY A 200 -2.70 -17.18 6.56
C GLY A 200 -2.87 -16.01 7.51
N ASN A 201 -3.05 -16.32 8.80
CA ASN A 201 -3.27 -15.33 9.85
C ASN A 201 -2.00 -15.16 10.69
N THR A 202 -1.68 -13.91 11.02
CA THR A 202 -0.71 -13.59 12.07
C THR A 202 -1.23 -14.02 13.45
N GLU A 203 -0.36 -14.01 14.47
CA GLU A 203 -0.74 -14.23 15.88
C GLU A 203 -1.84 -13.27 16.38
N TRP A 204 -2.00 -12.13 15.70
CA TRP A 204 -3.03 -11.12 15.99
C TRP A 204 -4.35 -11.40 15.26
N ASP A 205 -4.46 -12.53 14.56
CA ASP A 205 -5.59 -12.92 13.71
C ASP A 205 -5.83 -11.91 12.57
N ARG A 206 -4.73 -11.44 11.97
CA ARG A 206 -4.77 -10.58 10.78
C ARG A 206 -4.28 -11.38 9.60
N SER A 207 -5.10 -11.46 8.57
CA SER A 207 -4.76 -12.11 7.31
C SER A 207 -3.98 -11.16 6.41
N LEU A 208 -2.95 -11.67 5.73
CA LEU A 208 -2.28 -10.93 4.67
C LEU A 208 -2.84 -11.40 3.32
N LEU A 209 -3.44 -10.47 2.56
CA LEU A 209 -4.21 -10.75 1.35
C LEU A 209 -3.53 -10.10 0.14
N LEU A 210 -3.26 -10.87 -0.90
CA LEU A 210 -2.70 -10.37 -2.15
C LEU A 210 -3.77 -10.35 -3.23
N PHE A 211 -4.00 -9.18 -3.79
CA PHE A 211 -4.91 -8.96 -4.90
C PHE A 211 -4.16 -8.55 -6.16
N ARG A 212 -4.74 -8.88 -7.32
CA ARG A 212 -4.30 -8.47 -8.65
C ARG A 212 -5.39 -7.68 -9.35
N SER A 213 -5.02 -6.61 -10.04
CA SER A 213 -5.95 -5.87 -10.89
C SER A 213 -6.38 -6.70 -12.08
N THR A 214 -7.69 -6.76 -12.33
CA THR A 214 -8.28 -7.39 -13.52
C THR A 214 -8.52 -6.38 -14.63
N ARG A 215 -8.22 -5.10 -14.41
CA ARG A 215 -8.35 -4.04 -15.41
C ARG A 215 -7.24 -4.19 -16.44
N GLU A 216 -7.57 -4.15 -17.73
CA GLU A 216 -6.59 -4.32 -18.78
C GLU A 216 -5.44 -3.31 -18.64
N SER A 217 -4.22 -3.81 -18.78
CA SER A 217 -3.03 -2.99 -18.87
C SER A 217 -3.09 -2.25 -20.20
N GLY A 218 -3.62 -1.02 -20.22
CA GLY A 218 -3.67 -0.16 -21.42
C GLY A 218 -2.30 0.32 -21.92
N ASP A 219 -1.25 -0.49 -21.77
CA ASP A 219 0.08 -0.21 -22.30
C ASP A 219 0.24 -0.96 -23.63
N SER A 220 -0.61 -0.62 -24.59
CA SER A 220 -0.37 -0.95 -25.99
C SER A 220 0.68 0.01 -26.51
N GLY A 221 1.94 -0.41 -26.44
CA GLY A 221 3.01 0.16 -27.26
C GLY A 221 2.71 -0.10 -28.74
N GLU A 222 1.89 0.75 -29.37
CA GLU A 222 1.90 0.91 -30.82
C GLU A 222 3.08 1.80 -31.19
N SER A 223 4.27 1.19 -31.28
CA SER A 223 5.30 1.69 -32.20
C SER A 223 4.76 1.49 -33.62
N ARG A 224 4.08 2.50 -34.17
CA ARG A 224 3.89 2.61 -35.62
C ARG A 224 5.20 3.08 -36.23
N ASP A 225 6.12 2.14 -36.39
CA ASP A 225 7.13 2.23 -37.44
C ASP A 225 6.45 1.79 -38.74
N GLY A 226 6.32 2.72 -39.67
CA GLY A 226 5.56 2.55 -40.89
C GLY A 226 6.00 3.62 -41.88
N ARG A 227 7.24 3.48 -42.34
CA ARG A 227 7.77 4.10 -43.55
C ARG A 227 6.79 3.89 -44.70
N GLU A 228 6.42 4.98 -45.37
CA GLU A 228 6.46 5.14 -46.83
C GLU A 228 6.81 6.61 -47.14
#